data_AF-A0A930XTQ6-F1
#
_entry.id   AF-A0A930XTQ6-F1
#
_cell.length_a   1.000
_cell.length_b   1.000
_cell.length_c   1.000
_cell.angle_alpha   90.00
_cell.angle_beta   90.00
_cell.angle_gamma   90.00
#
_symmetry.space_group_name_H-M   'P 1'
#
loop_
_entity.id
_entity.type
_entity.pdbx_description
1 polymer ?
#
loop_
_entity_poly.entity_id
_entity_poly.type
_entity_poly.pdbx_seq_one_letter_code
_entity_poly.pdbx_strand_id
1 'polypeptide(L)'
;MAITLQRPILMGGLGLTASIWLLDSLGASVVGLGDNLVWAIALGSGIWWMRHRRSPAVEPTTLPTDRPAVEAAIQSVIALIDQLEAELEQEATAATPGIVDHLRSQLEHLQGELDRSTLRLAIVGEAAVGKTAIAQQLTQQWLPKISWPTDVTAVAISDVSSQAIALEESESALKDADLVLLVTPGDLTESSYQALVGYATAGQRVLVAFNKQDQYPLDERSLLLHQVRQRVAAYVPSADVVAIAADPAAMKVRKHLEDGTVQESWQQSEADLASLSQTLTSLIPQGRSLVLATVARQVQQVRVATLAELNRYRRQRAMPLIEQAQWIAGAAAFANPVPSLDLLATAAVNAQLVLDLGKVYQQSFSMEQAKAVAGTMAKLMVQMGVVELSTQAIAPLLKTHALTFAAGGALQGMSAAYLTRLAGLSLVDYFQAQSIVDPSDRTPFSLQPEALKQRLNDVFQQMQPLGQVRALVDQGLRRLAPTA
;
A
#
# COMPACT_ATOMS: atom_id res chain seq x y z
N MET A 1 -52.36 4.21 -18.35
CA MET A 1 -51.06 4.72 -17.83
C MET A 1 -50.54 3.69 -16.85
N ALA A 2 -49.57 2.89 -17.28
CA ALA A 2 -49.04 1.76 -16.54
C ALA A 2 -48.01 2.24 -15.52
N ILE A 3 -48.19 1.85 -14.27
CA ILE A 3 -47.24 2.03 -13.18
C ILE A 3 -46.37 0.77 -13.14
N THR A 4 -45.09 0.90 -13.49
CA THR A 4 -44.08 -0.15 -13.31
C THR A 4 -43.39 0.05 -11.97
N LEU A 5 -43.74 -0.79 -10.98
CA LEU A 5 -42.90 -1.04 -9.82
C LEU A 5 -41.74 -1.97 -10.23
N GLN A 6 -40.50 -1.54 -10.01
CA GLN A 6 -39.34 -2.44 -9.95
C GLN A 6 -38.73 -2.35 -8.55
N ARG A 7 -38.72 -3.49 -7.85
CA ARG A 7 -37.98 -3.72 -6.59
C ARG A 7 -36.62 -4.34 -6.92
N PRO A 8 -35.51 -3.91 -6.32
CA PRO A 8 -34.27 -4.68 -6.31
C PRO A 8 -34.19 -5.50 -5.01
N ILE A 9 -34.71 -6.73 -5.03
CA ILE A 9 -34.30 -7.79 -4.11
C ILE A 9 -33.95 -8.97 -4.99
N LEU A 10 -32.70 -9.06 -5.45
CA LEU A 10 -32.17 -10.24 -6.18
C LEU A 10 -30.64 -10.14 -6.35
N MET A 11 -29.90 -9.94 -5.26
CA MET A 11 -28.43 -10.08 -5.25
C MET A 11 -27.94 -10.92 -4.06
N GLY A 12 -28.81 -11.75 -3.48
CA GLY A 12 -28.43 -12.81 -2.52
C GLY A 12 -28.72 -14.23 -3.02
N GLY A 13 -29.60 -14.37 -4.02
CA GLY A 13 -30.06 -15.68 -4.51
C GLY A 13 -29.12 -16.36 -5.50
N LEU A 14 -28.28 -15.61 -6.23
CA LEU A 14 -27.41 -16.16 -7.27
C LEU A 14 -26.18 -16.90 -6.71
N GLY A 15 -25.70 -16.52 -5.52
CA GLY A 15 -24.61 -17.23 -4.86
C GLY A 15 -25.04 -18.61 -4.36
N LEU A 16 -26.27 -18.73 -3.85
CA LEU A 16 -26.79 -19.99 -3.32
C LEU A 16 -27.14 -20.98 -4.43
N THR A 17 -27.67 -20.52 -5.56
CA THR A 17 -27.88 -21.37 -6.75
C THR A 17 -26.58 -21.74 -7.45
N ALA A 18 -25.57 -20.87 -7.51
CA ALA A 18 -24.24 -21.22 -8.01
C ALA A 18 -23.55 -22.26 -7.11
N SER A 19 -23.73 -22.16 -5.80
CA SER A 19 -23.19 -23.12 -4.82
C SER A 19 -23.86 -24.50 -4.92
N ILE A 20 -25.19 -24.54 -5.13
CA ILE A 20 -25.95 -25.78 -5.33
C ILE A 20 -25.58 -26.44 -6.67
N TRP A 21 -25.37 -25.66 -7.73
CA TRP A 21 -24.96 -26.19 -9.04
C TRP A 21 -23.53 -26.74 -9.02
N LEU A 22 -22.61 -26.10 -8.27
CA LEU A 22 -21.26 -26.61 -8.05
C LEU A 22 -21.26 -27.91 -7.23
N LEU A 23 -22.10 -28.00 -6.20
CA LEU A 23 -22.30 -29.23 -5.42
C LEU A 23 -22.90 -30.37 -6.25
N ASP A 24 -23.85 -30.07 -7.14
CA ASP A 24 -24.49 -31.07 -8.01
C ASP A 24 -23.52 -31.56 -9.10
N SER A 25 -22.68 -30.68 -9.66
CA SER A 25 -21.65 -31.06 -10.63
C SER A 25 -20.53 -31.94 -10.04
N LEU A 26 -20.25 -31.80 -8.75
CA LEU A 26 -19.31 -32.64 -8.01
C LEU A 26 -19.94 -33.97 -7.57
N GLY A 27 -21.25 -34.02 -7.40
CA GLY A 27 -22.01 -35.23 -7.02
C GLY A 27 -21.98 -36.36 -8.06
N ALA A 28 -21.74 -36.04 -9.34
CA ALA A 28 -21.73 -37.05 -10.41
C ALA A 28 -20.37 -37.76 -10.61
N SER A 29 -19.28 -37.30 -9.97
CA SER A 29 -17.93 -37.86 -10.19
C SER A 29 -17.21 -38.33 -8.93
N VAL A 30 -17.87 -38.31 -7.77
CA VAL A 30 -17.29 -38.74 -6.48
C VAL A 30 -18.08 -39.90 -5.89
N VAL A 31 -18.24 -40.98 -6.67
CA VAL A 31 -18.57 -42.30 -6.13
C VAL A 31 -17.25 -42.97 -5.77
N GLY A 32 -16.74 -42.70 -4.57
CA GLY A 32 -15.57 -43.43 -4.04
C GLY A 32 -14.71 -42.77 -2.97
N LEU A 33 -14.91 -41.47 -2.65
CA LEU A 33 -14.12 -40.78 -1.63
C LEU A 33 -15.06 -40.32 -0.51
N GLY A 34 -14.87 -40.88 0.69
CA GLY A 34 -15.85 -40.89 1.78
C GLY A 34 -16.33 -39.53 2.28
N ASP A 35 -17.53 -39.54 2.87
CA ASP A 35 -18.34 -38.42 3.39
C ASP A 35 -17.57 -37.38 4.23
N ASN A 36 -16.43 -37.73 4.81
CA ASN A 36 -15.66 -36.85 5.68
C ASN A 36 -14.89 -35.75 4.92
N LEU A 37 -14.62 -35.93 3.63
CA LEU A 37 -13.79 -35.01 2.83
C LEU A 37 -14.55 -33.74 2.43
N VAL A 38 -15.84 -33.86 2.14
CA VAL A 38 -16.71 -32.72 1.79
C VAL A 38 -16.91 -31.80 3.00
N TRP A 39 -17.13 -32.37 4.19
CA TRP A 39 -17.19 -31.60 5.44
C TRP A 39 -15.84 -30.99 5.81
N ALA A 40 -14.72 -31.67 5.54
CA ALA A 40 -13.39 -31.11 5.79
C ALA A 40 -13.09 -29.90 4.88
N ILE A 41 -13.53 -29.93 3.61
CA ILE A 41 -13.39 -28.80 2.69
C ILE A 41 -14.34 -27.66 3.07
N ALA A 42 -15.58 -27.96 3.47
CA ALA A 42 -16.54 -26.95 3.92
C ALA A 42 -16.10 -26.26 5.23
N LEU A 43 -15.62 -27.04 6.21
CA LEU A 43 -15.06 -26.50 7.46
C LEU A 43 -13.72 -25.77 7.21
N GLY A 44 -12.87 -26.32 6.34
CA GLY A 44 -11.59 -25.73 5.98
C GLY A 44 -11.74 -24.37 5.29
N SER A 45 -12.67 -24.26 4.33
CA SER A 45 -13.01 -23.01 3.63
C SER A 45 -13.71 -22.01 4.54
N GLY A 46 -14.59 -22.46 5.44
CA GLY A 46 -15.24 -21.61 6.45
C GLY A 46 -14.23 -21.02 7.45
N ILE A 47 -13.30 -21.85 7.95
CA ILE A 47 -12.21 -21.42 8.85
C ILE A 47 -11.21 -20.52 8.11
N TRP A 48 -10.88 -20.84 6.85
CA TRP A 48 -10.00 -20.03 6.01
C TRP A 48 -10.60 -18.65 5.76
N TRP A 49 -11.89 -18.56 5.40
CA TRP A 49 -12.60 -17.31 5.17
C TRP A 49 -12.77 -16.47 6.46
N MET A 50 -13.09 -17.11 7.59
CA MET A 50 -13.20 -16.43 8.89
C MET A 50 -11.84 -15.94 9.40
N ARG A 51 -10.75 -16.66 9.10
CA ARG A 51 -9.38 -16.25 9.42
C ARG A 51 -8.86 -15.16 8.48
N HIS A 52 -9.32 -15.11 7.23
CA HIS A 52 -9.01 -14.02 6.27
C HIS A 52 -9.84 -12.76 6.49
N ARG A 53 -10.95 -12.82 7.25
CA ARG A 53 -11.69 -11.64 7.75
C ARG A 53 -11.10 -11.05 9.03
N ARG A 54 -10.28 -11.81 9.77
CA ARG A 54 -9.45 -11.25 10.82
C ARG A 54 -8.24 -10.63 10.13
N SER A 55 -8.36 -9.37 9.75
CA SER A 55 -7.18 -8.57 9.40
C SER A 55 -6.13 -8.80 10.49
N PRO A 56 -4.86 -9.08 10.14
CA PRO A 56 -3.81 -9.13 11.13
C PRO A 56 -3.88 -7.83 11.94
N ALA A 57 -3.66 -7.91 13.25
CA ALA A 57 -3.48 -6.73 14.06
C ALA A 57 -2.25 -5.99 13.51
N VAL A 58 -2.49 -5.04 12.61
CA VAL A 58 -1.47 -4.10 12.16
C VAL A 58 -1.24 -3.25 13.40
N GLU A 59 -0.15 -3.52 14.12
CA GLU A 59 0.31 -2.61 15.15
C GLU A 59 0.44 -1.23 14.50
N PRO A 60 -0.20 -0.19 15.05
CA PRO A 60 -0.11 1.15 14.48
C PRO A 60 1.36 1.53 14.46
N THR A 61 1.87 1.91 13.28
CA THR A 61 3.21 2.46 13.13
C THR A 61 3.33 3.64 14.09
N THR A 62 4.10 3.51 15.17
CA THR A 62 4.32 4.60 16.11
C THR A 62 5.25 5.60 15.46
N LEU A 63 4.67 6.64 14.86
CA LEU A 63 5.45 7.73 14.30
C LEU A 63 6.01 8.58 15.43
N PRO A 64 7.21 9.17 15.23
CA PRO A 64 7.80 10.06 16.21
C PRO A 64 6.88 11.25 16.46
N THR A 65 6.58 11.47 17.73
CA THR A 65 5.79 12.61 18.22
C THR A 65 6.65 13.67 18.88
N ASP A 66 7.95 13.42 19.00
CA ASP A 66 8.94 14.30 19.60
C ASP A 66 9.74 15.05 18.51
N ARG A 67 9.99 16.33 18.75
CA ARG A 67 10.72 17.20 17.82
C ARG A 67 12.09 16.66 17.41
N PRO A 68 12.97 16.19 18.32
CA PRO A 68 14.30 15.75 17.90
C PRO A 68 14.25 14.51 17.00
N ALA A 69 13.33 13.58 17.21
CA ALA A 69 13.17 12.44 16.31
C ALA A 69 12.64 12.86 14.91
N VAL A 70 11.71 13.81 14.83
CA VAL A 70 11.23 14.33 13.53
C VAL A 70 12.34 15.08 12.80
N GLU A 71 13.13 15.90 13.51
CA GLU A 71 14.30 16.58 12.93
C GLU A 71 15.35 15.58 12.44
N ALA A 72 15.64 14.53 13.22
CA ALA A 72 16.54 13.45 12.80
C ALA A 72 16.01 12.72 11.54
N ALA A 73 14.69 12.48 11.47
CA ALA A 73 14.08 11.89 10.28
C ALA A 73 14.23 12.80 9.06
N ILE A 74 14.02 14.12 9.20
CA ILE A 74 14.26 15.09 8.11
C ILE A 74 15.72 15.05 7.65
N GLN A 75 16.68 15.04 8.58
CA GLN A 75 18.11 14.94 8.24
C GLN A 75 18.45 13.65 7.50
N SER A 76 17.82 12.52 7.87
CA SER A 76 18.00 11.25 7.16
C SER A 76 17.52 11.34 5.70
N VAL A 77 16.41 12.05 5.43
CA VAL A 77 15.89 12.23 4.07
C VAL A 77 16.75 13.21 3.28
N ILE A 78 17.27 14.28 3.90
CA ILE A 78 18.25 15.17 3.26
C ILE A 78 19.46 14.37 2.76
N ALA A 79 20.03 13.51 3.60
CA ALA A 79 21.16 12.67 3.19
C ALA A 79 20.81 11.72 2.02
N LEU A 80 19.57 11.22 1.94
CA LEU A 80 19.10 10.41 0.80
C LEU A 80 18.94 11.24 -0.48
N ILE A 81 18.47 12.49 -0.37
CA ILE A 81 18.38 13.41 -1.51
C ILE A 81 19.78 13.79 -2.00
N ASP A 82 20.71 14.10 -1.10
CA ASP A 82 22.10 14.37 -1.45
C ASP A 82 22.74 13.16 -2.15
N GLN A 83 22.42 11.94 -1.70
CA GLN A 83 22.84 10.71 -2.36
C GLN A 83 22.26 10.56 -3.77
N LEU A 84 20.98 10.88 -3.95
CA LEU A 84 20.32 10.89 -5.26
C LEU A 84 20.98 11.90 -6.19
N GLU A 85 21.24 13.11 -5.72
CA GLU A 85 21.91 14.17 -6.48
C GLU A 85 23.32 13.76 -6.90
N ALA A 86 24.14 13.25 -5.97
CA ALA A 86 25.48 12.79 -6.26
C ALA A 86 25.51 11.62 -7.27
N GLU A 87 24.53 10.71 -7.22
CA GLU A 87 24.41 9.64 -8.20
C GLU A 87 23.98 10.16 -9.59
N LEU A 88 23.14 11.19 -9.65
CA LEU A 88 22.72 11.83 -10.90
C LEU A 88 23.86 12.63 -11.56
N GLU A 89 24.67 13.36 -10.77
CA GLU A 89 25.79 14.16 -11.27
C GLU A 89 26.89 13.33 -11.95
N GLN A 90 27.07 12.07 -11.53
CA GLN A 90 28.07 11.17 -12.10
C GLN A 90 27.78 10.81 -13.57
N GLU A 91 26.57 11.07 -14.08
CA GLU A 91 26.20 10.84 -15.48
C GLU A 91 25.68 12.11 -16.14
N ALA A 92 26.54 12.78 -16.92
CA ALA A 92 26.29 14.01 -17.67
C ALA A 92 25.10 14.00 -18.68
N THR A 93 24.32 12.92 -18.73
CA THR A 93 23.17 12.73 -19.64
C THR A 93 21.81 12.66 -18.94
N ALA A 94 21.75 12.63 -17.61
CA ALA A 94 20.49 12.60 -16.87
C ALA A 94 20.00 14.01 -16.52
N ALA A 95 19.62 14.80 -17.53
CA ALA A 95 18.82 15.99 -17.30
C ALA A 95 17.43 15.57 -16.76
N THR A 96 17.30 15.50 -15.43
CA THR A 96 15.99 15.52 -14.78
C THR A 96 15.85 16.84 -14.02
N PRO A 97 15.70 17.97 -14.73
CA PRO A 97 15.56 19.26 -14.08
C PRO A 97 14.31 19.24 -13.19
N GLY A 98 14.49 19.49 -11.89
CA GLY A 98 13.41 19.78 -10.96
C GLY A 98 12.98 18.68 -9.99
N ILE A 99 13.40 17.40 -10.11
CA ILE A 99 12.99 16.37 -9.13
C ILE A 99 13.69 16.58 -7.78
N VAL A 100 15.02 16.76 -7.80
CA VAL A 100 15.79 17.04 -6.58
C VAL A 100 15.32 18.35 -5.95
N ASP A 101 15.10 19.40 -6.76
CA ASP A 101 14.58 20.69 -6.30
C ASP A 101 13.18 20.56 -5.68
N HIS A 102 12.30 19.75 -6.28
CA HIS A 102 10.96 19.49 -5.75
C HIS A 102 11.01 18.79 -4.39
N LEU A 103 11.83 17.74 -4.25
CA LEU A 103 12.00 17.01 -2.99
C LEU A 103 12.63 17.89 -1.89
N ARG A 104 13.62 18.73 -2.24
CA ARG A 104 14.22 19.71 -1.33
C ARG A 104 13.18 20.74 -0.89
N SER A 105 12.43 21.31 -1.83
CA SER A 105 11.36 22.27 -1.55
C SER A 105 10.28 21.68 -0.63
N GLN A 106 9.90 20.42 -0.83
CA GLN A 106 8.98 19.71 0.07
C GLN A 106 9.55 19.62 1.49
N LEU A 107 10.81 19.24 1.67
CA LEU A 107 11.43 19.18 3.00
C LEU A 107 11.57 20.57 3.66
N GLU A 108 11.92 21.60 2.90
CA GLU A 108 11.98 22.98 3.40
C GLU A 108 10.61 23.44 3.91
N HIS A 109 9.54 23.13 3.16
CA HIS A 109 8.18 23.38 3.61
C HIS A 109 7.86 22.63 4.91
N LEU A 110 8.21 21.34 4.99
CA LEU A 110 7.98 20.51 6.18
C LEU A 110 8.77 20.99 7.41
N GLN A 111 9.98 21.50 7.21
CA GLN A 111 10.75 22.13 8.29
C GLN A 111 10.06 23.38 8.81
N GLY A 112 9.48 24.20 7.93
CA GLY A 112 8.67 25.36 8.32
C GLY A 112 7.41 24.99 9.10
N GLU A 113 6.79 23.86 8.78
CA GLU A 113 5.58 23.36 9.45
C GLU A 113 5.84 22.84 10.88
N LEU A 114 7.10 22.58 11.29
CA LEU A 114 7.44 22.15 12.66
C LEU A 114 7.05 23.16 13.74
N ASP A 115 7.07 24.45 13.39
CA ASP A 115 6.74 25.56 14.28
C ASP A 115 5.32 26.09 14.03
N ARG A 116 4.52 25.38 13.20
CA ARG A 116 3.12 25.71 12.95
C ARG A 116 2.34 25.73 14.26
N SER A 117 1.77 26.90 14.55
CA SER A 117 0.87 27.14 15.67
C SER A 117 -0.59 27.06 15.23
N THR A 118 -0.92 26.18 14.30
CA THR A 118 -2.32 25.94 13.92
C THR A 118 -2.60 24.45 13.94
N LEU A 119 -3.85 24.05 14.12
CA LEU A 119 -4.28 22.66 13.99
C LEU A 119 -5.24 22.52 12.82
N ARG A 120 -5.03 21.49 11.99
CA ARG A 120 -5.87 21.17 10.84
C ARG A 120 -6.74 19.95 11.15
N LEU A 121 -8.05 20.14 11.11
CA LEU A 121 -9.05 19.08 11.28
C LEU A 121 -9.69 18.76 9.93
N ALA A 122 -9.71 17.49 9.55
CA ALA A 122 -10.49 17.00 8.41
C ALA A 122 -11.77 16.32 8.89
N ILE A 123 -12.91 16.65 8.28
CA ILE A 123 -14.19 16.00 8.57
C ILE A 123 -14.55 15.10 7.39
N VAL A 124 -14.64 13.80 7.67
CA VAL A 124 -14.83 12.75 6.68
C VAL A 124 -16.05 11.92 7.01
N GLY A 125 -16.67 11.31 6.00
CA GLY A 125 -17.83 10.44 6.18
C GLY A 125 -18.69 10.35 4.93
N GLU A 126 -19.69 9.49 4.95
CA GLU A 126 -20.54 9.23 3.78
C GLU A 126 -21.39 10.45 3.40
N ALA A 127 -22.04 10.37 2.24
CA ALA A 127 -22.98 11.39 1.81
C ALA A 127 -24.11 11.57 2.84
N ALA A 128 -24.54 12.82 3.03
CA ALA A 128 -25.66 13.19 3.90
C ALA A 128 -25.53 12.83 5.40
N VAL A 129 -24.34 12.55 5.92
CA VAL A 129 -24.12 12.28 7.37
C VAL A 129 -24.07 13.54 8.24
N GLY A 130 -24.12 14.74 7.65
CA GLY A 130 -24.15 16.03 8.38
C GLY A 130 -22.78 16.70 8.57
N LYS A 131 -21.77 16.38 7.73
CA LYS A 131 -20.42 16.95 7.80
C LYS A 131 -20.40 18.48 7.77
N THR A 132 -21.14 19.08 6.83
CA THR A 132 -21.23 20.54 6.68
C THR A 132 -21.84 21.22 7.90
N ALA A 133 -22.88 20.61 8.48
CA ALA A 133 -23.50 21.12 9.71
C ALA A 133 -22.51 21.09 10.89
N ILE A 134 -21.77 19.99 11.05
CA ILE A 134 -20.72 19.89 12.08
C ILE A 134 -19.66 20.97 11.88
N ALA A 135 -19.14 21.13 10.65
CA ALA A 135 -18.14 22.13 10.34
C ALA A 135 -18.62 23.54 10.68
N GLN A 136 -19.85 23.89 10.27
CA GLN A 136 -20.45 25.19 10.55
C GLN A 136 -20.61 25.45 12.05
N GLN A 137 -21.15 24.48 12.79
CA GLN A 137 -21.36 24.63 14.23
C GLN A 137 -20.06 24.71 15.02
N LEU A 138 -19.04 23.92 14.65
CA LEU A 138 -17.72 24.01 15.27
C LEU A 138 -17.10 25.39 15.05
N THR A 139 -17.18 25.94 13.84
CA THR A 139 -16.66 27.27 13.52
C THR A 139 -17.41 28.39 14.24
N GLN A 140 -18.74 28.29 14.37
CA GLN A 140 -19.55 29.34 14.98
C GLN A 140 -19.57 29.31 16.51
N GLN A 141 -19.62 28.11 17.10
CA GLN A 141 -19.91 27.96 18.53
C GLN A 141 -18.73 27.47 19.36
N TRP A 142 -17.85 26.65 18.78
CA TRP A 142 -16.71 26.08 19.52
C TRP A 142 -15.46 26.93 19.33
N LEU A 143 -15.09 27.22 18.09
CA LEU A 143 -13.86 27.95 17.76
C LEU A 143 -13.71 29.30 18.50
N PRO A 144 -14.75 30.16 18.63
CA PRO A 144 -14.60 31.43 19.34
C PRO A 144 -14.43 31.28 20.87
N LYS A 145 -14.81 30.13 21.43
CA LYS A 145 -14.68 29.83 22.87
C LYS A 145 -13.30 29.31 23.24
N ILE A 146 -12.48 29.00 22.24
CA ILE A 146 -11.14 28.47 22.43
C ILE A 146 -10.17 29.66 22.50
N SER A 147 -9.65 29.94 23.69
CA SER A 147 -8.53 30.86 23.87
C SER A 147 -7.22 30.08 23.80
N TRP A 148 -6.49 30.20 22.69
CA TRP A 148 -5.17 29.59 22.51
C TRP A 148 -4.13 30.61 22.04
N PRO A 149 -2.82 30.31 22.24
CA PRO A 149 -1.72 30.89 21.46
C PRO A 149 -1.54 30.26 20.06
N THR A 150 -2.53 29.52 19.55
CA THR A 150 -2.44 28.61 18.39
C THR A 150 -3.79 28.67 17.67
N ASP A 151 -3.84 29.27 16.49
CA ASP A 151 -5.08 29.45 15.73
C ASP A 151 -5.55 28.09 15.20
N VAL A 152 -6.65 27.54 15.71
CA VAL A 152 -7.23 26.31 15.14
C VAL A 152 -7.93 26.69 13.83
N THR A 153 -7.43 26.22 12.69
CA THR A 153 -8.09 26.46 11.40
C THR A 153 -8.96 25.24 11.07
N ALA A 154 -10.29 25.42 11.16
CA ALA A 154 -11.26 24.47 10.62
C ALA A 154 -11.50 24.74 9.12
N VAL A 155 -11.68 23.81 8.17
CA VAL A 155 -11.62 22.34 8.06
C VAL A 155 -11.69 22.04 6.56
N ALA A 156 -11.03 20.99 6.08
CA ALA A 156 -11.33 20.39 4.78
C ALA A 156 -12.45 19.33 4.90
N ILE A 157 -13.50 19.45 4.09
CA ILE A 157 -14.63 18.51 4.05
C ILE A 157 -14.37 17.55 2.90
N SER A 158 -14.28 16.25 3.20
CA SER A 158 -14.18 15.22 2.15
C SER A 158 -15.23 14.13 2.33
N ASP A 159 -15.73 13.60 1.21
CA ASP A 159 -16.67 12.50 1.17
C ASP A 159 -15.91 11.16 1.10
N VAL A 160 -16.29 10.20 1.95
CA VAL A 160 -15.72 8.83 1.95
C VAL A 160 -16.36 7.94 0.87
N SER A 161 -17.26 8.49 0.03
CA SER A 161 -17.85 7.74 -1.08
C SER A 161 -16.97 7.82 -2.32
N SER A 162 -16.51 6.67 -2.79
CA SER A 162 -15.87 6.53 -4.09
C SER A 162 -16.78 7.05 -5.21
N GLN A 163 -16.18 7.90 -6.05
CA GLN A 163 -16.61 8.42 -7.35
C GLN A 163 -17.57 9.62 -7.39
N ALA A 164 -16.96 10.70 -7.92
CA ALA A 164 -17.52 11.86 -8.61
C ALA A 164 -18.39 12.82 -7.79
N ILE A 165 -17.80 13.94 -7.37
CA ILE A 165 -18.02 15.29 -7.94
C ILE A 165 -16.98 16.24 -7.31
N ALA A 166 -16.40 17.11 -8.13
CA ALA A 166 -15.29 17.99 -7.79
C ALA A 166 -15.68 19.11 -6.79
N LEU A 167 -14.94 19.19 -5.69
CA LEU A 167 -14.54 20.40 -4.98
C LEU A 167 -13.06 20.15 -4.64
N GLU A 168 -12.18 21.03 -5.13
CA GLU A 168 -10.71 20.88 -5.24
C GLU A 168 -10.07 19.81 -4.31
N GLU A 169 -9.57 18.75 -4.94
CA GLU A 169 -8.61 17.73 -4.47
C GLU A 169 -8.61 17.38 -2.97
N SER A 170 -9.61 16.60 -2.55
CA SER A 170 -9.79 16.10 -1.17
C SER A 170 -8.67 15.19 -0.62
N GLU A 171 -7.75 14.67 -1.42
CA GLU A 171 -6.66 13.82 -0.93
C GLU A 171 -5.52 14.61 -0.27
N SER A 172 -5.13 15.77 -0.81
CA SER A 172 -4.04 16.57 -0.27
C SER A 172 -4.40 17.11 1.11
N ALA A 173 -5.62 17.62 1.26
CA ALA A 173 -6.11 18.12 2.53
C ALA A 173 -6.22 17.06 3.62
N LEU A 174 -6.48 15.80 3.25
CA LEU A 174 -6.43 14.67 4.19
C LEU A 174 -5.00 14.29 4.59
N LYS A 175 -4.03 14.42 3.68
CA LYS A 175 -2.60 14.22 4.01
C LYS A 175 -2.09 15.25 5.00
N ASP A 176 -2.60 16.48 4.88
CA ASP A 176 -2.22 17.62 5.72
C ASP A 176 -2.99 17.72 7.05
N ALA A 177 -3.96 16.84 7.27
CA ALA A 177 -4.79 16.85 8.48
C ALA A 177 -4.03 16.30 9.69
N ASP A 178 -4.07 17.03 10.80
CA ASP A 178 -3.55 16.59 12.10
C ASP A 178 -4.53 15.65 12.80
N LEU A 179 -5.82 15.89 12.56
CA LEU A 179 -6.95 15.18 13.14
C LEU A 179 -7.93 14.81 12.05
N VAL A 180 -8.49 13.60 12.13
CA VAL A 180 -9.56 13.14 11.23
C VAL A 180 -10.79 12.84 12.07
N LEU A 181 -11.90 13.53 11.80
CA LEU A 181 -13.21 13.25 12.38
C LEU A 181 -14.05 12.45 11.38
N LEU A 182 -14.19 11.16 11.61
CA LEU A 182 -15.10 10.30 10.86
C LEU A 182 -16.52 10.44 11.40
N VAL A 183 -17.45 10.85 10.55
CA VAL A 183 -18.85 11.06 10.88
C VAL A 183 -19.69 9.91 10.34
N THR A 184 -20.47 9.29 11.22
CA THR A 184 -21.41 8.22 10.88
C THR A 184 -22.80 8.51 11.46
N PRO A 185 -23.91 8.22 10.76
CA PRO A 185 -25.26 8.38 11.28
C PRO A 185 -25.75 7.15 12.07
N GLY A 186 -24.91 6.13 12.25
CA GLY A 186 -25.24 4.83 12.84
C GLY A 186 -24.04 3.88 12.86
N ASP A 187 -24.28 2.58 12.64
CA ASP A 187 -23.19 1.60 12.46
C ASP A 187 -22.33 1.95 11.24
N LEU A 188 -21.06 1.55 11.28
CA LEU A 188 -20.10 1.80 10.21
C LEU A 188 -20.34 0.83 9.05
N THR A 189 -20.46 1.38 7.86
CA THR A 189 -20.37 0.59 6.62
C THR A 189 -18.96 0.01 6.47
N GLU A 190 -18.82 -1.03 5.64
CA GLU A 190 -17.51 -1.63 5.38
C GLU A 190 -16.54 -0.62 4.75
N SER A 191 -17.01 0.22 3.82
CA SER A 191 -16.19 1.29 3.21
C SER A 191 -15.69 2.29 4.25
N SER A 192 -16.57 2.78 5.14
CA SER A 192 -16.20 3.73 6.19
C SER A 192 -15.24 3.10 7.21
N TYR A 193 -15.42 1.81 7.51
CA TYR A 193 -14.51 1.06 8.37
C TYR A 193 -13.13 0.91 7.74
N GLN A 194 -13.04 0.52 6.47
CA GLN A 194 -11.75 0.41 5.77
C GLN A 194 -11.04 1.76 5.66
N ALA A 195 -11.77 2.85 5.44
CA ALA A 195 -11.20 4.21 5.46
C ALA A 195 -10.62 4.56 6.85
N LEU A 196 -11.36 4.29 7.93
CA LEU A 196 -10.88 4.46 9.30
C LEU A 196 -9.58 3.69 9.55
N VAL A 197 -9.55 2.41 9.14
CA VAL A 197 -8.34 1.57 9.25
C VAL A 197 -7.19 2.19 8.46
N GLY A 198 -7.44 2.68 7.25
CA GLY A 198 -6.44 3.39 6.45
C GLY A 198 -5.84 4.60 7.16
N TYR A 199 -6.68 5.48 7.72
CA TYR A 199 -6.21 6.67 8.46
C TYR A 199 -5.44 6.28 9.73
N ALA A 200 -5.96 5.32 10.50
CA ALA A 200 -5.32 4.87 11.74
C ALA A 200 -3.96 4.20 11.49
N THR A 201 -3.87 3.33 10.47
CA THR A 201 -2.62 2.65 10.10
C THR A 201 -1.60 3.59 9.46
N ALA A 202 -2.06 4.66 8.81
CA ALA A 202 -1.21 5.77 8.36
C ALA A 202 -0.66 6.61 9.53
N GLY A 203 -1.12 6.40 10.77
CA GLY A 203 -0.68 7.15 11.94
C GLY A 203 -1.39 8.50 12.11
N GLN A 204 -2.62 8.65 11.59
CA GLN A 204 -3.45 9.81 11.85
C GLN A 204 -4.25 9.64 13.15
N ARG A 205 -4.47 10.75 13.87
CA ARG A 205 -5.35 10.76 15.04
C ARG A 205 -6.81 10.78 14.58
N VAL A 206 -7.50 9.66 14.72
CA VAL A 206 -8.90 9.50 14.30
C VAL A 206 -9.86 9.64 15.48
N LEU A 207 -10.92 10.43 15.28
CA LEU A 207 -12.10 10.57 16.13
C LEU A 207 -13.32 10.03 15.37
N VAL A 208 -14.31 9.50 16.08
CA VAL A 208 -15.57 9.05 15.47
C VAL A 208 -16.74 9.80 16.10
N ALA A 209 -17.51 10.50 15.26
CA ALA A 209 -18.75 11.15 15.64
C ALA A 209 -19.95 10.36 15.10
N PHE A 210 -20.70 9.74 16.01
CA PHE A 210 -22.04 9.25 15.74
C PHE A 210 -23.01 10.44 15.71
N ASN A 211 -23.26 10.98 14.52
CA ASN A 211 -24.15 12.12 14.31
C ASN A 211 -25.61 11.69 14.13
N LYS A 212 -26.54 12.63 14.34
CA LYS A 212 -27.99 12.41 14.27
C LYS A 212 -28.53 11.54 15.41
N GLN A 213 -27.89 11.58 16.58
CA GLN A 213 -28.37 10.83 17.75
C GLN A 213 -29.81 11.20 18.15
N ASP A 214 -30.26 12.41 17.80
CA ASP A 214 -31.62 12.93 18.02
C ASP A 214 -32.70 12.08 17.34
N GLN A 215 -32.35 11.35 16.27
CA GLN A 215 -33.27 10.48 15.55
C GLN A 215 -33.58 9.16 16.27
N TYR A 216 -32.85 8.86 17.34
CA TYR A 216 -32.96 7.60 18.08
C TYR A 216 -33.55 7.81 19.49
N PRO A 217 -34.32 6.85 20.01
CA PRO A 217 -34.69 6.77 21.42
C PRO A 217 -33.47 6.75 22.36
N LEU A 218 -33.63 7.24 23.60
CA LEU A 218 -32.51 7.41 24.55
C LEU A 218 -31.79 6.10 24.90
N ASP A 219 -32.54 5.00 25.00
CA ASP A 219 -32.04 3.64 25.22
C ASP A 219 -31.27 3.10 24.00
N GLU A 220 -31.79 3.32 22.78
CA GLU A 220 -31.12 2.91 21.54
C GLU A 220 -29.81 3.68 21.28
N ARG A 221 -29.75 4.97 21.63
CA ARG A 221 -28.51 5.78 21.49
C ARG A 221 -27.32 5.14 22.18
N SER A 222 -27.53 4.64 23.40
CA SER A 222 -26.47 4.02 24.21
C SER A 222 -25.99 2.70 23.59
N LEU A 223 -26.92 1.92 23.04
CA LEU A 223 -26.62 0.66 22.35
C LEU A 223 -25.80 0.90 21.07
N LEU A 224 -26.25 1.83 20.22
CA LEU A 224 -25.56 2.15 18.96
C LEU A 224 -24.15 2.71 19.21
N LEU A 225 -24.01 3.63 20.17
CA LEU A 225 -22.70 4.16 20.55
C LEU A 225 -21.77 3.04 21.06
N HIS A 226 -22.30 2.10 21.83
CA HIS A 226 -21.53 0.95 22.31
C HIS A 226 -21.09 0.04 21.16
N GLN A 227 -21.96 -0.24 20.19
CA GLN A 227 -21.63 -1.04 19.01
C GLN A 227 -20.54 -0.40 18.15
N VAL A 228 -20.65 0.91 17.88
CA VAL A 228 -19.62 1.66 17.15
C VAL A 228 -18.28 1.59 17.89
N ARG A 229 -18.28 1.81 19.22
CA ARG A 229 -17.08 1.69 20.06
C ARG A 229 -16.46 0.30 19.99
N GLN A 230 -17.25 -0.76 20.09
CA GLN A 230 -16.75 -2.13 19.98
C GLN A 230 -16.11 -2.40 18.62
N ARG A 231 -16.74 -1.91 17.54
CA ARG A 231 -16.26 -2.11 16.18
C ARG A 231 -14.91 -1.43 15.90
N VAL A 232 -14.69 -0.23 16.46
CA VAL A 232 -13.45 0.53 16.22
C VAL A 232 -12.39 0.38 17.31
N ALA A 233 -12.65 -0.43 18.35
CA ALA A 233 -11.82 -0.51 19.55
C ALA A 233 -10.34 -0.85 19.30
N ALA A 234 -10.03 -1.53 18.19
CA ALA A 234 -8.66 -1.86 17.80
C ALA A 234 -7.83 -0.64 17.36
N TYR A 235 -8.48 0.45 16.95
CA TYR A 235 -7.83 1.61 16.33
C TYR A 235 -8.16 2.94 17.01
N VAL A 236 -9.36 3.07 17.59
CA VAL A 236 -9.85 4.31 18.19
C VAL A 236 -10.26 4.07 19.64
N PRO A 237 -9.68 4.82 20.61
CA PRO A 237 -10.10 4.76 22.00
C PRO A 237 -11.58 5.08 22.17
N SER A 238 -12.26 4.43 23.12
CA SER A 238 -13.70 4.64 23.35
C SER A 238 -14.06 6.09 23.72
N ALA A 239 -13.11 6.84 24.31
CA ALA A 239 -13.25 8.26 24.66
C ALA A 239 -13.29 9.17 23.42
N ASP A 240 -12.74 8.72 22.30
CA ASP A 240 -12.69 9.42 21.02
C ASP A 240 -13.90 9.11 20.12
N VAL A 241 -14.82 8.28 20.61
CA VAL A 241 -16.09 7.94 19.96
C VAL A 241 -17.22 8.62 20.72
N VAL A 242 -17.83 9.62 20.09
CA VAL A 242 -18.85 10.50 20.70
C VAL A 242 -20.15 10.49 19.91
N ALA A 243 -21.27 10.66 20.62
CA ALA A 243 -22.59 10.87 20.01
C ALA A 243 -22.91 12.36 19.98
N ILE A 244 -23.45 12.84 18.85
CA ILE A 244 -23.77 14.25 18.61
C ILE A 244 -25.05 14.41 17.79
N ALA A 245 -25.63 15.60 17.82
CA ALA A 245 -26.70 16.04 16.92
C ALA A 245 -26.37 17.43 16.39
N ALA A 246 -25.74 17.50 15.21
CA ALA A 246 -25.24 18.77 14.66
C ALA A 246 -26.33 19.68 14.08
N ASP A 247 -27.42 19.09 13.59
CA ASP A 247 -28.57 19.80 13.02
C ASP A 247 -29.85 19.01 13.30
N PRO A 248 -30.36 19.04 14.55
CA PRO A 248 -31.54 18.26 14.91
C PRO A 248 -32.80 18.83 14.25
N ALA A 249 -33.73 17.94 13.87
CA ALA A 249 -34.96 18.36 13.20
C ALA A 249 -35.87 19.18 14.12
N ALA A 250 -36.64 20.11 13.53
CA ALA A 250 -37.68 20.86 14.25
C ALA A 250 -38.72 19.91 14.84
N MET A 251 -39.03 20.08 16.12
CA MET A 251 -40.02 19.27 16.82
C MET A 251 -41.30 20.06 17.07
N LYS A 252 -42.44 19.39 16.95
CA LYS A 252 -43.74 19.98 17.27
C LYS A 252 -43.99 19.89 18.77
N VAL A 253 -43.99 21.04 19.44
CA VAL A 253 -44.20 21.15 20.89
C VAL A 253 -45.67 21.51 21.15
N ARG A 254 -46.28 20.80 22.09
CA ARG A 254 -47.62 21.06 22.60
C ARG A 254 -47.52 21.65 24.00
N LYS A 255 -47.78 22.94 24.13
CA LYS A 255 -47.84 23.61 25.44
C LYS A 255 -49.27 23.59 25.95
N HIS A 256 -49.50 22.89 27.05
CA HIS A 256 -50.78 22.93 27.76
C HIS A 256 -50.78 24.18 28.64
N LEU A 257 -51.69 25.10 28.36
CA LEU A 257 -51.88 26.33 29.13
C LEU A 257 -52.72 26.02 30.39
N GLU A 258 -52.67 26.92 31.39
CA GLU A 258 -53.38 26.75 32.67
C GLU A 258 -54.91 26.68 32.51
N ASP A 259 -55.43 27.18 31.39
CA ASP A 259 -56.85 27.12 31.00
C ASP A 259 -57.26 25.80 30.31
N GLY A 260 -56.33 24.85 30.17
CA GLY A 260 -56.55 23.57 29.50
C GLY A 260 -56.47 23.61 27.98
N THR A 261 -56.20 24.76 27.37
CA THR A 261 -55.99 24.86 25.91
C THR A 261 -54.60 24.36 25.51
N VAL A 262 -54.52 23.77 24.31
CA VAL A 262 -53.26 23.23 23.77
C VAL A 262 -52.78 24.14 22.65
N GLN A 263 -51.61 24.75 22.84
CA GLN A 263 -50.93 25.51 21.80
C GLN A 263 -49.90 24.62 21.12
N GLU A 264 -50.00 24.48 19.80
CA GLU A 264 -49.01 23.76 19.00
C GLU A 264 -48.05 24.76 18.34
N SER A 265 -46.74 24.60 18.56
CA SER A 265 -45.70 25.36 17.87
C SER A 265 -44.59 24.44 17.38
N TRP A 266 -43.91 24.84 16.30
CA TRP A 266 -42.68 24.18 15.86
C TRP A 266 -41.50 24.86 16.55
N GLN A 267 -40.70 24.07 17.27
CA GLN A 267 -39.49 24.55 17.94
C GLN A 267 -38.28 23.86 17.33
N GLN A 268 -37.30 24.64 16.88
CA GLN A 268 -36.01 24.13 16.45
C GLN A 268 -35.23 23.69 17.68
N SER A 269 -34.79 22.43 17.71
CA SER A 269 -33.92 21.93 18.77
C SER A 269 -32.50 22.46 18.58
N GLU A 270 -31.81 22.78 19.67
CA GLU A 270 -30.42 23.24 19.62
C GLU A 270 -29.47 22.09 19.27
N ALA A 271 -28.39 22.41 18.56
CA ALA A 271 -27.36 21.43 18.23
C ALA A 271 -26.66 20.91 19.50
N ASP A 272 -26.52 19.59 19.61
CA ASP A 272 -25.79 18.93 20.68
C ASP A 272 -24.41 18.47 20.19
N LEU A 273 -23.40 19.29 20.46
CA LEU A 273 -22.00 19.03 20.14
C LEU A 273 -21.12 19.01 21.38
N ALA A 274 -21.71 19.03 22.59
CA ALA A 274 -20.97 19.22 23.83
C ALA A 274 -19.87 18.15 24.02
N SER A 275 -20.21 16.88 23.77
CA SER A 275 -19.28 15.76 23.85
C SER A 275 -18.11 15.90 22.85
N LEU A 276 -18.40 16.27 21.60
CA LEU A 276 -17.36 16.47 20.57
C LEU A 276 -16.46 17.66 20.92
N SER A 277 -17.05 18.80 21.30
CA SER A 277 -16.30 19.98 21.73
C SER A 277 -15.41 19.67 22.92
N GLN A 278 -15.88 18.90 23.90
CA GLN A 278 -15.07 18.49 25.04
C GLN A 278 -13.91 17.57 24.62
N THR A 279 -14.16 16.56 23.79
CA THR A 279 -13.10 15.67 23.28
C THR A 279 -12.06 16.46 22.49
N LEU A 280 -12.47 17.30 21.55
CA LEU A 280 -11.53 18.17 20.81
C LEU A 280 -10.76 19.11 21.76
N THR A 281 -11.42 19.66 22.77
CA THR A 281 -10.79 20.52 23.79
C THR A 281 -9.79 19.74 24.67
N SER A 282 -9.97 18.44 24.85
CA SER A 282 -9.01 17.61 25.60
C SER A 282 -7.74 17.28 24.80
N LEU A 283 -7.81 17.34 23.47
CA LEU A 283 -6.66 17.09 22.57
C LEU A 283 -5.80 18.32 22.35
N ILE A 284 -6.32 19.48 22.72
CA ILE A 284 -5.66 20.77 22.60
C ILE A 284 -4.23 20.77 23.20
N PRO A 285 -4.00 20.31 24.44
CA PRO A 285 -2.65 20.31 25.02
C PRO A 285 -1.64 19.43 24.24
N GLN A 286 -2.14 18.49 23.44
CA GLN A 286 -1.35 17.60 22.59
C GLN A 286 -1.17 18.14 21.18
N GLY A 287 -1.68 19.34 20.86
CA GLY A 287 -1.68 19.89 19.50
C GLY A 287 -0.31 19.90 18.83
N ARG A 288 0.75 20.29 19.56
CA ARG A 288 2.12 20.25 19.03
C ARG A 288 2.55 18.82 18.66
N SER A 289 2.20 17.84 19.47
CA SER A 289 2.48 16.42 19.18
C SER A 289 1.74 15.94 17.94
N LEU A 290 0.53 16.44 17.69
CA LEU A 290 -0.26 16.09 16.50
C LEU A 290 0.34 16.69 15.22
N VAL A 291 0.80 17.95 15.28
CA VAL A 291 1.53 18.60 14.18
C VAL A 291 2.81 17.82 13.87
N LEU A 292 3.60 17.48 14.90
CA LEU A 292 4.83 16.69 14.73
C LEU A 292 4.56 15.32 14.10
N ALA A 293 3.49 14.64 14.52
CA ALA A 293 3.08 13.38 13.91
C ALA A 293 2.70 13.55 12.43
N THR A 294 2.02 14.65 12.06
CA THR A 294 1.72 14.98 10.66
C THR A 294 2.99 15.20 9.85
N VAL A 295 3.91 16.02 10.35
CA VAL A 295 5.19 16.25 9.67
C VAL A 295 5.96 14.94 9.53
N ALA A 296 6.01 14.10 10.57
CA ALA A 296 6.65 12.78 10.51
C ALA A 296 6.06 11.88 9.40
N ARG A 297 4.73 11.84 9.25
CA ARG A 297 4.07 11.11 8.14
C ARG A 297 4.53 11.64 6.79
N GLN A 298 4.54 12.95 6.62
CA GLN A 298 4.88 13.57 5.34
C GLN A 298 6.37 13.40 5.01
N VAL A 299 7.26 13.51 5.99
CA VAL A 299 8.69 13.18 5.83
C VAL A 299 8.87 11.74 5.39
N GLN A 300 8.11 10.79 5.95
CA GLN A 300 8.15 9.39 5.51
C GLN A 300 7.65 9.22 4.06
N GLN A 301 6.65 9.98 3.63
CA GLN A 301 6.21 9.98 2.23
C GLN A 301 7.30 10.51 1.29
N VAL A 302 7.96 11.62 1.66
CA VAL A 302 9.10 12.14 0.90
C VAL A 302 10.23 11.10 0.85
N ARG A 303 10.56 10.45 1.98
CA ARG A 303 11.56 9.36 2.02
C ARG A 303 11.25 8.26 1.01
N VAL A 304 10.00 7.78 0.98
CA VAL A 304 9.57 6.73 0.04
C VAL A 304 9.69 7.21 -1.41
N ALA A 305 9.29 8.46 -1.69
CA ALA A 305 9.43 9.05 -3.02
C ALA A 305 10.91 9.17 -3.46
N THR A 306 11.79 9.67 -2.58
CA THR A 306 13.24 9.76 -2.81
C THR A 306 13.84 8.37 -3.09
N LEU A 307 13.51 7.37 -2.27
CA LEU A 307 13.98 5.99 -2.48
C LEU A 307 13.47 5.39 -3.79
N ALA A 308 12.23 5.69 -4.19
CA ALA A 308 11.67 5.24 -5.45
C ALA A 308 12.45 5.82 -6.64
N GLU A 309 12.77 7.12 -6.62
CA GLU A 309 13.57 7.77 -7.66
C GLU A 309 15.01 7.24 -7.71
N LEU A 310 15.65 7.08 -6.55
CA LEU A 310 16.98 6.48 -6.45
C LEU A 310 17.01 5.07 -7.03
N ASN A 311 16.03 4.24 -6.67
CA ASN A 311 15.93 2.87 -7.16
C ASN A 311 15.57 2.81 -8.65
N ARG A 312 14.76 3.76 -9.16
CA ARG A 312 14.50 3.91 -10.59
C ARG A 312 15.80 4.14 -11.35
N TYR A 313 16.62 5.09 -10.89
CA TYR A 313 17.92 5.40 -11.51
C TYR A 313 18.89 4.22 -11.45
N ARG A 314 19.04 3.60 -10.28
CA ARG A 314 19.87 2.39 -10.12
C ARG A 314 19.40 1.24 -10.99
N ARG A 315 18.09 1.04 -11.16
CA ARG A 315 17.55 0.01 -12.06
C ARG A 315 17.89 0.29 -13.52
N GLN A 316 17.86 1.56 -13.95
CA GLN A 316 18.29 1.96 -15.29
C GLN A 316 19.77 1.63 -15.53
N ARG A 317 20.64 1.87 -14.53
CA ARG A 317 22.07 1.51 -14.56
C ARG A 317 22.32 0.00 -14.51
N ALA A 318 21.50 -0.74 -13.76
CA ALA A 318 21.60 -2.19 -13.65
C ALA A 318 21.22 -2.92 -14.95
N MET A 319 20.25 -2.40 -15.70
CA MET A 319 19.72 -3.07 -16.89
C MET A 319 20.77 -3.40 -17.96
N PRO A 320 21.66 -2.48 -18.40
CA PRO A 320 22.69 -2.81 -19.39
C PRO A 320 23.71 -3.82 -18.86
N LEU A 321 24.02 -3.82 -17.55
CA LEU A 321 24.91 -4.82 -16.93
C LEU A 321 24.29 -6.22 -16.98
N ILE A 322 22.99 -6.32 -16.67
CA ILE A 322 22.22 -7.57 -16.76
C ILE A 322 22.17 -8.04 -18.21
N GLU A 323 21.89 -7.15 -19.16
CA GLU A 323 21.85 -7.50 -20.58
C GLU A 323 23.22 -7.99 -21.08
N GLN A 324 24.30 -7.33 -20.70
CA GLN A 324 25.65 -7.77 -21.04
C GLN A 324 25.95 -9.16 -20.47
N ALA A 325 25.70 -9.38 -19.18
CA ALA A 325 25.91 -10.67 -18.53
C ALA A 325 25.04 -11.77 -19.16
N GLN A 326 23.77 -11.47 -19.46
CA GLN A 326 22.83 -12.36 -20.16
C GLN A 326 23.45 -12.90 -21.46
N TRP A 327 23.98 -12.01 -22.30
CA TRP A 327 24.50 -12.42 -23.61
C TRP A 327 25.88 -13.07 -23.52
N ILE A 328 26.72 -12.68 -22.56
CA ILE A 328 28.00 -13.37 -22.30
C ILE A 328 27.75 -14.80 -21.82
N ALA A 329 26.85 -15.00 -20.86
CA ALA A 329 26.48 -16.33 -20.37
C ALA A 329 25.89 -17.19 -21.49
N GLY A 330 24.99 -16.62 -22.30
CA GLY A 330 24.41 -17.32 -23.44
C GLY A 330 25.45 -17.72 -24.50
N ALA A 331 26.39 -16.83 -24.82
CA ALA A 331 27.46 -17.13 -25.77
C ALA A 331 28.43 -18.19 -25.23
N ALA A 332 28.76 -18.15 -23.94
CA ALA A 332 29.61 -19.16 -23.30
C ALA A 332 28.97 -20.56 -23.35
N ALA A 333 27.69 -20.67 -22.99
CA ALA A 333 26.95 -21.92 -23.04
C ALA A 333 26.73 -22.43 -24.48
N PHE A 334 26.57 -21.52 -25.46
CA PHE A 334 26.49 -21.89 -26.88
C PHE A 334 27.83 -22.46 -27.40
N ALA A 335 28.95 -21.83 -27.05
CA ALA A 335 30.27 -22.16 -27.58
C ALA A 335 30.84 -23.47 -27.01
N ASN A 336 30.45 -23.87 -25.80
CA ASN A 336 30.95 -25.08 -25.16
C ASN A 336 29.83 -25.86 -24.45
N PRO A 337 29.09 -26.72 -25.18
CA PRO A 337 27.98 -27.50 -24.63
C PRO A 337 28.39 -28.60 -23.63
N VAL A 338 29.67 -28.63 -23.19
CA VAL A 338 30.22 -29.64 -22.27
C VAL A 338 29.98 -29.22 -20.80
N PRO A 339 29.26 -30.03 -19.99
CA PRO A 339 28.72 -29.63 -18.68
C PRO A 339 29.71 -29.11 -17.63
N SER A 340 30.99 -29.52 -17.68
CA SER A 340 31.95 -29.28 -16.58
C SER A 340 32.67 -27.93 -16.66
N LEU A 341 32.88 -27.37 -17.86
CA LEU A 341 33.52 -26.07 -18.06
C LEU A 341 32.50 -24.91 -18.06
N ASP A 342 31.26 -25.21 -18.48
CA ASP A 342 30.13 -24.25 -18.55
C ASP A 342 29.73 -23.72 -17.16
N LEU A 343 29.78 -24.58 -16.13
CA LEU A 343 29.47 -24.20 -14.75
C LEU A 343 30.46 -23.17 -14.18
N LEU A 344 31.75 -23.24 -14.53
CA LEU A 344 32.76 -22.30 -14.02
C LEU A 344 32.68 -20.95 -14.72
N ALA A 345 32.51 -20.94 -16.05
CA ALA A 345 32.35 -19.71 -16.82
C ALA A 345 31.05 -18.99 -16.43
N THR A 346 29.94 -19.72 -16.30
CA THR A 346 28.64 -19.18 -15.89
C THR A 346 28.66 -18.72 -14.42
N ALA A 347 29.39 -19.42 -13.54
CA ALA A 347 29.59 -18.97 -12.17
C ALA A 347 30.41 -17.67 -12.08
N ALA A 348 31.44 -17.51 -12.91
CA ALA A 348 32.23 -16.28 -12.95
C ALA A 348 31.41 -15.10 -13.47
N VAL A 349 30.63 -15.28 -14.53
CA VAL A 349 29.72 -14.25 -15.06
C VAL A 349 28.69 -13.84 -14.02
N ASN A 350 28.06 -14.80 -13.35
CA ASN A 350 27.07 -14.51 -12.32
C ASN A 350 27.67 -13.84 -11.09
N ALA A 351 28.86 -14.26 -10.63
CA ALA A 351 29.56 -13.61 -9.53
C ALA A 351 29.96 -12.17 -9.89
N GLN A 352 30.44 -11.94 -11.11
CA GLN A 352 30.75 -10.61 -11.61
C GLN A 352 29.50 -9.73 -11.68
N LEU A 353 28.38 -10.28 -12.16
CA LEU A 353 27.09 -9.59 -12.16
C LEU A 353 26.67 -9.20 -10.74
N VAL A 354 26.86 -10.08 -9.74
CA VAL A 354 26.59 -9.73 -8.33
C VAL A 354 27.46 -8.55 -7.88
N LEU A 355 28.76 -8.54 -8.20
CA LEU A 355 29.67 -7.45 -7.84
C LEU A 355 29.26 -6.13 -8.49
N ASP A 356 28.94 -6.16 -9.78
CA ASP A 356 28.61 -4.94 -10.53
C ASP A 356 27.25 -4.38 -10.12
N LEU A 357 26.25 -5.25 -9.89
CA LEU A 357 24.99 -4.84 -9.28
C LEU A 357 25.20 -4.32 -7.84
N GLY A 358 26.09 -4.94 -7.07
CA GLY A 358 26.47 -4.46 -5.74
C GLY A 358 26.97 -3.03 -5.76
N LYS A 359 27.90 -2.71 -6.68
CA LYS A 359 28.39 -1.33 -6.87
C LYS A 359 27.26 -0.36 -7.20
N VAL A 360 26.33 -0.74 -8.08
CA VAL A 360 25.17 0.09 -8.45
C VAL A 360 24.30 0.41 -7.22
N TYR A 361 24.07 -0.57 -6.33
CA TYR A 361 23.29 -0.40 -5.11
C TYR A 361 24.12 0.03 -3.89
N GLN A 362 25.38 0.44 -4.11
CA GLN A 362 26.34 0.83 -3.06
C GLN A 362 26.51 -0.23 -1.96
N GLN A 363 26.38 -1.51 -2.31
CA GLN A 363 26.67 -2.64 -1.44
C GLN A 363 28.11 -3.07 -1.67
N SER A 364 28.92 -3.05 -0.60
CA SER A 364 30.30 -3.52 -0.63
C SER A 364 30.34 -5.05 -0.51
N PHE A 365 30.68 -5.72 -1.60
CA PHE A 365 30.88 -7.16 -1.63
C PHE A 365 32.36 -7.52 -1.75
N SER A 366 32.80 -8.53 -0.98
CA SER A 366 33.99 -9.28 -1.34
C SER A 366 33.68 -10.24 -2.50
N MET A 367 34.71 -10.64 -3.25
CA MET A 367 34.56 -11.66 -4.29
C MET A 367 34.01 -12.99 -3.73
N GLU A 368 34.34 -13.33 -2.47
CA GLU A 368 33.81 -14.52 -1.80
C GLU A 368 32.31 -14.41 -1.52
N GLN A 369 31.86 -13.25 -1.03
CA GLN A 369 30.43 -12.99 -0.82
C GLN A 369 29.65 -13.04 -2.13
N ALA A 370 30.18 -12.43 -3.20
CA ALA A 370 29.54 -12.47 -4.51
C ALA A 370 29.37 -13.90 -5.04
N LYS A 371 30.39 -14.76 -4.87
CA LYS A 371 30.30 -16.18 -5.20
C LYS A 371 29.26 -16.91 -4.34
N ALA A 372 29.15 -16.58 -3.05
CA ALA A 372 28.16 -17.17 -2.16
C ALA A 372 26.72 -16.79 -2.57
N VAL A 373 26.48 -15.53 -2.95
CA VAL A 373 25.19 -15.08 -3.48
C VAL A 373 24.87 -15.80 -4.80
N ALA A 374 25.81 -15.82 -5.75
CA ALA A 374 25.62 -16.50 -7.03
C ALA A 374 25.35 -18.00 -6.86
N GLY A 375 26.08 -18.68 -5.97
CA GLY A 375 25.86 -20.09 -5.66
C GLY A 375 24.50 -20.35 -5.00
N THR A 376 24.06 -19.45 -4.12
CA THR A 376 22.73 -19.55 -3.49
C THR A 376 21.63 -19.35 -4.54
N MET A 377 21.76 -18.38 -5.44
CA MET A 377 20.83 -18.19 -6.56
C MET A 377 20.73 -19.45 -7.43
N ALA A 378 21.87 -20.02 -7.83
CA ALA A 378 21.89 -21.24 -8.64
C ALA A 378 21.19 -22.41 -7.91
N LYS A 379 21.49 -22.61 -6.62
CA LYS A 379 20.84 -23.64 -5.79
C LYS A 379 19.32 -23.44 -5.73
N LEU A 380 18.85 -22.22 -5.51
CA LEU A 380 17.42 -21.90 -5.44
C LEU A 380 16.71 -22.14 -6.78
N MET A 381 17.31 -21.70 -7.90
CA MET A 381 16.75 -21.93 -9.23
C MET A 381 16.59 -23.43 -9.55
N VAL A 382 17.57 -24.25 -9.16
CA VAL A 382 17.51 -25.71 -9.30
C VAL A 382 16.39 -26.28 -8.42
N GLN A 383 16.34 -25.91 -7.15
CA GLN A 383 15.31 -26.38 -6.21
C GLN A 383 13.89 -26.02 -6.64
N MET A 384 13.72 -24.87 -7.28
CA MET A 384 12.43 -24.40 -7.78
C MET A 384 12.05 -24.98 -9.15
N GLY A 385 12.94 -25.76 -9.79
CA GLY A 385 12.70 -26.31 -11.14
C GLY A 385 12.70 -25.24 -12.25
N VAL A 386 13.15 -24.03 -11.96
CA VAL A 386 13.18 -22.90 -12.90
C VAL A 386 14.04 -23.22 -14.13
N VAL A 387 15.16 -23.93 -13.91
CA VAL A 387 16.07 -24.36 -14.96
C VAL A 387 15.32 -25.22 -15.98
N GLU A 388 14.67 -26.29 -15.52
CA GLU A 388 13.93 -27.23 -16.37
C GLU A 388 12.75 -26.56 -17.09
N LEU A 389 11.95 -25.78 -16.35
CA LEU A 389 10.79 -25.08 -16.91
C LEU A 389 11.20 -24.07 -17.99
N SER A 390 12.31 -23.35 -17.80
CA SER A 390 12.81 -22.39 -18.78
C SER A 390 13.26 -23.06 -20.07
N THR A 391 14.00 -24.17 -19.98
CA THR A 391 14.44 -24.95 -21.15
C THR A 391 13.24 -25.53 -21.91
N GLN A 392 12.23 -26.04 -21.19
CA GLN A 392 11.01 -26.56 -21.80
C GLN A 392 10.18 -25.46 -22.48
N ALA A 393 10.15 -24.24 -21.95
CA ALA A 393 9.45 -23.11 -22.56
C ALA A 393 10.15 -22.58 -23.82
N ILE A 394 11.49 -22.59 -23.83
CA ILE A 394 12.30 -22.08 -24.95
C ILE A 394 12.38 -23.09 -26.11
N ALA A 395 12.46 -24.39 -25.80
CA ALA A 395 12.66 -25.43 -26.82
C ALA A 395 11.64 -25.42 -27.98
N PRO A 396 10.31 -25.28 -27.74
CA PRO A 396 9.32 -25.19 -28.83
C PRO A 396 9.52 -23.97 -29.73
N LEU A 397 9.93 -22.83 -29.16
CA LEU A 397 10.15 -21.58 -29.89
C LEU A 397 11.40 -21.65 -30.78
N LEU A 398 12.43 -22.39 -30.36
CA LEU A 398 13.60 -22.62 -31.21
C LEU A 398 13.30 -23.61 -32.34
N LYS A 399 12.41 -24.59 -32.12
CA LYS A 399 12.00 -25.54 -33.16
C LYS A 399 11.31 -24.87 -34.35
N THR A 400 10.59 -23.76 -34.14
CA THR A 400 9.96 -23.01 -35.25
C THR A 400 10.97 -22.26 -36.12
N HIS A 401 12.20 -22.06 -35.64
CA HIS A 401 13.30 -21.41 -36.35
C HIS A 401 14.45 -22.39 -36.67
N ALA A 402 14.19 -23.70 -36.63
CA ALA A 402 15.19 -24.77 -36.63
C ALA A 402 16.06 -24.92 -37.90
N LEU A 403 15.70 -24.27 -39.02
CA LEU A 403 16.42 -24.43 -40.29
C LEU A 403 17.83 -23.82 -40.29
N THR A 404 18.24 -23.08 -39.24
CA THR A 404 19.49 -22.31 -39.22
C THR A 404 20.43 -22.59 -38.04
N PHE A 405 20.12 -23.50 -37.09
CA PHE A 405 20.90 -23.63 -35.84
C PHE A 405 21.37 -25.04 -35.48
N ALA A 406 22.59 -25.11 -34.92
CA ALA A 406 23.07 -26.25 -34.14
C ALA A 406 22.17 -26.43 -32.90
N ALA A 407 21.19 -27.33 -33.00
CA ALA A 407 20.01 -27.37 -32.13
C ALA A 407 20.30 -27.51 -30.62
N GLY A 408 21.45 -28.07 -30.23
CA GLY A 408 21.85 -28.21 -28.83
C GLY A 408 22.39 -26.92 -28.20
N GLY A 409 23.38 -26.28 -28.84
CA GLY A 409 24.03 -25.08 -28.31
C GLY A 409 23.08 -23.87 -28.25
N ALA A 410 22.16 -23.73 -29.21
CA ALA A 410 21.19 -22.64 -29.22
C ALA A 410 20.24 -22.69 -28.02
N LEU A 411 19.74 -23.89 -27.69
CA LEU A 411 18.85 -24.08 -26.55
C LEU A 411 19.57 -23.80 -25.22
N GLN A 412 20.80 -24.28 -25.07
CA GLN A 412 21.63 -24.03 -23.89
C GLN A 412 21.98 -22.55 -23.75
N GLY A 413 22.41 -21.89 -24.83
CA GLY A 413 22.73 -20.47 -24.84
C GLY A 413 21.53 -19.59 -24.48
N MET A 414 20.35 -19.85 -25.06
CA MET A 414 19.14 -19.08 -24.74
C MET A 414 18.63 -19.37 -23.32
N SER A 415 18.75 -20.61 -22.83
CA SER A 415 18.41 -20.95 -21.45
C SER A 415 19.35 -20.25 -20.45
N ALA A 416 20.66 -20.27 -20.70
CA ALA A 416 21.65 -19.59 -19.87
C ALA A 416 21.44 -18.07 -19.85
N ALA A 417 21.13 -17.48 -21.02
CA ALA A 417 20.78 -16.07 -21.14
C ALA A 417 19.53 -15.72 -20.31
N TYR A 418 18.46 -16.51 -20.45
CA TYR A 418 17.22 -16.33 -19.68
C TYR A 418 17.45 -16.42 -18.17
N LEU A 419 18.15 -17.46 -17.71
CA LEU A 419 18.44 -17.68 -16.29
C LEU A 419 19.33 -16.58 -15.71
N THR A 420 20.31 -16.09 -16.48
CA THR A 420 21.17 -14.98 -16.07
C THR A 420 20.38 -13.68 -15.93
N ARG A 421 19.47 -13.41 -16.88
CA ARG A 421 18.56 -12.25 -16.78
C ARG A 421 17.65 -12.35 -15.57
N LEU A 422 17.05 -13.52 -15.33
CA LEU A 422 16.23 -13.79 -14.16
C LEU A 422 17.01 -13.57 -12.87
N ALA A 423 18.25 -14.07 -12.79
CA ALA A 423 19.13 -13.86 -11.65
C ALA A 423 19.39 -12.37 -11.42
N GLY A 424 19.78 -11.64 -12.46
CA GLY A 424 20.06 -10.21 -12.40
C GLY A 424 18.86 -9.37 -11.93
N LEU A 425 17.67 -9.64 -12.46
CA LEU A 425 16.45 -8.95 -12.04
C LEU A 425 16.05 -9.29 -10.60
N SER A 426 16.21 -10.55 -10.19
CA SER A 426 15.94 -10.97 -8.80
C SER A 426 16.91 -10.31 -7.81
N LEU A 427 18.18 -10.16 -8.20
CA LEU A 427 19.18 -9.46 -7.40
C LEU A 427 18.91 -7.96 -7.30
N VAL A 428 18.44 -7.34 -8.39
CA VAL A 428 17.96 -5.95 -8.38
C VAL A 428 16.85 -5.78 -7.34
N ASP A 429 15.80 -6.60 -7.39
CA ASP A 429 14.67 -6.50 -6.46
C ASP A 429 15.10 -6.80 -5.00
N TYR A 430 16.05 -7.71 -4.81
CA TYR A 430 16.63 -8.04 -3.51
C TYR A 430 17.46 -6.89 -2.92
N PHE A 431 18.35 -6.27 -3.70
CA PHE A 431 19.17 -5.14 -3.26
C PHE A 431 18.34 -3.87 -3.03
N GLN A 432 17.31 -3.64 -3.85
CA GLN A 432 16.35 -2.56 -3.62
C GLN A 432 15.67 -2.69 -2.25
N ALA A 433 15.20 -3.89 -1.89
CA ALA A 433 14.57 -4.13 -0.60
C ALA A 433 15.52 -3.87 0.59
N GLN A 434 16.81 -4.16 0.43
CA GLN A 434 17.82 -3.88 1.45
C GLN A 434 18.20 -2.39 1.54
N SER A 435 18.10 -1.65 0.44
CA SER A 435 18.43 -0.21 0.38
C SER A 435 17.46 0.70 1.15
N ILE A 436 16.31 0.16 1.58
CA ILE A 436 15.29 0.88 2.35
C ILE A 436 15.72 1.06 3.83
N VAL A 437 16.66 0.23 4.31
CA VAL A 437 17.20 0.28 5.67
C VAL A 437 18.09 1.52 5.83
N ASP A 438 17.95 2.19 6.98
CA ASP A 438 18.61 3.45 7.31
C ASP A 438 20.15 3.37 7.09
N PRO A 439 20.78 4.38 6.47
CA PRO A 439 22.24 4.43 6.31
C PRO A 439 23.03 4.23 7.60
N SER A 440 22.46 4.64 8.74
CA SER A 440 23.06 4.48 10.08
C SER A 440 22.99 3.04 10.63
N ASP A 441 22.05 2.24 10.12
CA ASP A 441 21.83 0.82 10.48
C ASP A 441 22.41 -0.15 9.44
N ARG A 442 23.33 0.32 8.57
CA ARG A 442 24.00 -0.54 7.58
C ARG A 442 24.91 -1.55 8.30
N THR A 443 24.31 -2.63 8.80
CA THR A 443 25.03 -3.84 9.15
C THR A 443 25.77 -4.36 7.91
N PRO A 444 26.96 -4.96 8.07
CA PRO A 444 27.64 -5.61 6.95
C PRO A 444 26.69 -6.59 6.26
N PHE A 445 26.78 -6.67 4.93
CA PHE A 445 25.86 -7.46 4.13
C PHE A 445 25.68 -8.88 4.69
N SER A 446 24.43 -9.23 4.98
CA SER A 446 24.03 -10.59 5.32
C SER A 446 23.13 -11.14 4.22
N LEU A 447 23.54 -12.29 3.68
CA LEU A 447 22.73 -13.01 2.71
C LEU A 447 21.53 -13.62 3.44
N GLN A 448 20.32 -13.28 2.99
CA GLN A 448 19.05 -13.80 3.49
C GLN A 448 18.43 -14.72 2.42
N PRO A 449 18.68 -16.04 2.47
CA PRO A 449 18.30 -16.95 1.40
C PRO A 449 16.79 -17.02 1.15
N GLU A 450 15.97 -16.91 2.21
CA GLU A 450 14.50 -16.95 2.07
C GLU A 450 13.94 -15.70 1.41
N ALA A 451 14.43 -14.51 1.76
CA ALA A 451 14.05 -13.27 1.10
C ALA A 451 14.47 -13.29 -0.39
N LEU A 452 15.67 -13.79 -0.67
CA LEU A 452 16.17 -13.95 -2.04
C LEU A 452 15.32 -14.94 -2.85
N LYS A 453 14.93 -16.07 -2.24
CA LYS A 453 14.04 -17.07 -2.84
C LYS A 453 12.67 -16.48 -3.18
N GLN A 454 12.10 -15.68 -2.27
CA GLN A 454 10.82 -15.01 -2.52
C GLN A 454 10.92 -14.07 -3.72
N ARG A 455 11.94 -13.19 -3.78
CA ARG A 455 12.15 -12.29 -4.93
C ARG A 455 12.37 -13.05 -6.23
N LEU A 456 13.16 -14.12 -6.20
CA LEU A 456 13.36 -14.98 -7.36
C LEU A 456 12.04 -15.58 -7.88
N ASN A 457 11.18 -16.05 -6.97
CA ASN A 457 9.87 -16.57 -7.34
C ASN A 457 8.97 -15.49 -7.95
N ASP A 458 8.92 -14.30 -7.35
CA ASP A 458 8.11 -13.18 -7.85
C ASP A 458 8.54 -12.77 -9.27
N VAL A 459 9.85 -12.61 -9.50
CA VAL A 459 10.38 -12.26 -10.82
C VAL A 459 10.16 -13.40 -11.83
N PHE A 460 10.35 -14.66 -11.42
CA PHE A 460 10.09 -15.80 -12.30
C PHE A 460 8.64 -15.84 -12.77
N GLN A 461 7.67 -15.65 -11.87
CA GLN A 461 6.25 -15.58 -12.22
C GLN A 461 5.94 -14.41 -13.17
N GLN A 462 6.59 -13.26 -12.97
CA GLN A 462 6.48 -12.12 -13.88
C GLN A 462 7.09 -12.40 -15.27
N MET A 463 8.14 -13.22 -15.34
CA MET A 463 8.85 -13.59 -16.58
C MET A 463 8.29 -14.83 -17.30
N GLN A 464 7.37 -15.58 -16.68
CA GLN A 464 6.75 -16.76 -17.26
C GLN A 464 5.85 -16.53 -18.49
N PRO A 465 5.12 -15.41 -18.65
CA PRO A 465 4.22 -15.25 -19.79
C PRO A 465 4.97 -15.48 -21.12
N LEU A 466 4.40 -16.34 -21.98
CA LEU A 466 4.99 -16.77 -23.27
C LEU A 466 5.51 -15.60 -24.12
N GLY A 467 4.89 -14.42 -24.01
CA GLY A 467 5.33 -13.20 -24.70
C GLY A 467 6.75 -12.75 -24.33
N GLN A 468 7.15 -12.85 -23.06
CA GLN A 468 8.49 -12.43 -22.63
C GLN A 468 9.56 -13.44 -23.06
N VAL A 469 9.25 -14.73 -22.95
CA VAL A 469 10.15 -15.80 -23.43
C VAL A 469 10.35 -15.68 -24.94
N ARG A 470 9.28 -15.43 -25.70
CA ARG A 470 9.35 -15.18 -27.14
C ARG A 470 10.16 -13.94 -27.49
N ALA A 471 9.96 -12.83 -26.78
CA ALA A 471 10.73 -11.61 -27.01
C ALA A 471 12.25 -11.83 -26.82
N LEU A 472 12.64 -12.64 -25.83
CA LEU A 472 14.04 -13.00 -25.60
C LEU A 472 14.58 -13.88 -26.73
N VAL A 473 13.81 -14.87 -27.20
CA VAL A 473 14.18 -15.70 -28.37
C VAL A 473 14.36 -14.84 -29.62
N ASP A 474 13.40 -13.96 -29.91
CA ASP A 474 13.45 -13.05 -31.05
C ASP A 474 14.66 -12.09 -30.97
N GLN A 475 14.96 -11.57 -29.77
CA GLN A 475 16.13 -10.73 -29.53
C GLN A 475 17.44 -11.48 -29.79
N GLY A 476 17.53 -12.74 -29.34
CA GLY A 476 18.69 -13.60 -29.60
C GLY A 476 18.87 -13.89 -31.08
N LEU A 477 17.78 -14.22 -31.79
CA LEU A 477 17.80 -14.44 -33.24
C LEU A 477 18.29 -13.20 -34.00
N ARG A 478 17.86 -12.00 -33.62
CA ARG A 478 18.32 -10.75 -34.24
C ARG A 478 19.81 -10.48 -34.03
N ARG A 479 20.36 -10.80 -32.85
CA ARG A 479 21.78 -10.62 -32.56
C ARG A 479 22.67 -11.62 -33.30
N LEU A 480 22.12 -12.76 -33.71
CA LEU A 480 22.84 -13.82 -34.42
C LEU A 480 22.62 -13.79 -35.94
N ALA A 481 21.64 -13.01 -36.43
CA ALA A 481 21.46 -12.78 -37.85
C ALA A 481 22.67 -12.02 -38.41
N PRO A 482 23.28 -12.46 -39.51
CA PRO A 482 24.37 -11.72 -40.14
C PRO A 482 23.86 -10.32 -40.52
N THR A 483 24.60 -9.29 -40.14
CA THR A 483 24.40 -7.95 -40.70
C THR A 483 24.60 -8.05 -42.20
N ALA A 484 23.52 -7.89 -42.96
CA ALA A 484 23.54 -7.89 -44.42
C ALA A 484 24.32 -6.70 -44.98
#